data_AF-A0A6P4ZCP4-F1
#
_entry.id   AF-A0A6P4ZCP4-F1
#
_cell.length_a   1.000
_cell.length_b   1.000
_cell.length_c   1.000
_cell.angle_alpha   90.00
_cell.angle_beta   90.00
_cell.angle_gamma   90.00
#
_symmetry.space_group_name_H-M   'P 1'
#
loop_
_entity.id
_entity.type
_entity.pdbx_description
1 polymer ?
#
loop_
_entity_poly.entity_id
_entity_poly.type
_entity_poly.pdbx_seq_one_letter_code
_entity_poly.pdbx_strand_id
1 'polypeptide(L)'
;MLEEVLPDMSKGCSKMPAHRGPPSKQDLPSTQFQEEFKNLEDYSEDDNLQEASKDKKWIRKSTMDEEKDRESPTPSLMNQIKVMHEDMNKNMRQLLQKAMQEEEGQVKKIVSLEDKIQENLNSFLEEKSMLEAKLSEREQNINSLQDENKMLKAEMQIMTCTLNKNQGKIKCLLQENDMLQATVKDLEHKMYESQENKKSLLQEKKMLEDEVQNMACTLYERQENINSLQKAWDWLDAKVKDLEHALYDGQQSINRLKQEKGTLEAKVQEQEHTKQRHIQRMIDLVISKQELHNTLYSSSYPMRYRLQPEKNGCALIISNTQFTTSVRSERTGAERDPQQLKEAFQSLPVKIDVKAHQNLNLSTMLNVLRDEANRDHKEEDFFICCIMTHGTQGKVFATDGFSAELLDILSLFKGKQCPTLMGKPKLFFISACQGDKDQTSEKGGAHTDASPSPILAYLSTEADFFLALATVPGYVAYRGEDGAHFVNVLAEVLKEYGKSQDLMSMMTTVSREMNKKFKYSPFCCTTLRHKLFFDDYPYPVTRIRSPCSSTLPPTIETPNDGCRQQPYWTSV
;
A
#
# COMPACT_ATOMS: atom_id res chain seq x y z
N MET A 1 -16.25 -1.00 52.02
CA MET A 1 -16.84 -0.94 53.37
C MET A 1 -17.14 -2.37 53.80
N LEU A 2 -16.62 -2.74 54.97
CA LEU A 2 -16.91 -3.91 55.82
C LEU A 2 -16.28 -5.28 55.48
N GLU A 3 -15.12 -5.53 56.12
CA GLU A 3 -14.84 -6.62 57.13
C GLU A 3 -16.06 -7.43 57.58
N GLU A 4 -16.05 -8.73 57.92
CA GLU A 4 -15.14 -9.68 58.59
C GLU A 4 -15.65 -11.11 58.22
N VAL A 5 -14.90 -12.22 58.19
CA VAL A 5 -14.51 -13.08 59.33
C VAL A 5 -13.50 -14.15 58.81
N LEU A 6 -12.39 -14.32 59.54
CA LEU A 6 -11.28 -15.29 59.43
C LEU A 6 -11.65 -16.67 60.07
N PRO A 7 -10.80 -17.74 60.08
CA PRO A 7 -9.81 -18.24 59.10
C PRO A 7 -9.69 -19.80 59.01
N ASP A 8 -8.80 -20.23 58.11
CA ASP A 8 -7.82 -21.35 58.17
C ASP A 8 -8.23 -22.82 58.31
N MET A 9 -7.67 -23.68 57.44
CA MET A 9 -6.62 -24.64 57.82
C MET A 9 -6.13 -25.51 56.64
N SER A 10 -4.82 -25.43 56.42
CA SER A 10 -3.89 -26.49 55.98
C SER A 10 -3.87 -26.96 54.51
N LYS A 11 -3.00 -26.28 53.76
CA LYS A 11 -2.06 -26.89 52.80
C LYS A 11 -1.08 -27.81 53.54
N GLY A 12 -0.53 -28.82 52.85
CA GLY A 12 0.87 -29.19 53.07
C GLY A 12 1.23 -30.69 53.08
N CYS A 13 1.54 -31.20 51.88
CA CYS A 13 2.69 -32.04 51.55
C CYS A 13 3.14 -33.18 52.50
N SER A 14 3.01 -34.40 51.97
CA SER A 14 4.13 -35.25 51.51
C SER A 14 5.50 -35.05 52.18
N LYS A 15 6.05 -36.13 52.78
CA LYS A 15 7.43 -36.60 52.59
C LYS A 15 7.71 -37.91 53.36
N MET A 16 7.92 -38.99 52.60
CA MET A 16 8.97 -39.99 52.87
C MET A 16 10.36 -39.31 52.68
N PRO A 17 11.54 -39.83 53.14
CA PRO A 17 11.91 -41.25 53.15
C PRO A 17 12.91 -41.78 54.22
N ALA A 18 13.11 -43.12 54.16
CA ALA A 18 14.31 -43.93 54.41
C ALA A 18 15.10 -43.82 55.75
N HIS A 19 15.25 -44.95 56.46
CA HIS A 19 16.49 -45.77 56.43
C HIS A 19 16.50 -46.97 57.41
N ARG A 20 17.14 -48.06 56.93
CA ARG A 20 17.94 -49.10 57.64
C ARG A 20 17.23 -50.16 58.52
N GLY A 21 17.31 -51.42 58.09
CA GLY A 21 17.39 -52.60 59.00
C GLY A 21 18.84 -52.93 59.35
N PRO A 22 19.21 -54.17 59.73
CA PRO A 22 18.51 -55.28 60.40
C PRO A 22 19.20 -55.66 61.75
N PRO A 23 18.88 -56.80 62.41
CA PRO A 23 19.66 -58.06 62.26
C PRO A 23 18.77 -59.33 62.21
N SER A 24 18.99 -60.29 61.32
CA SER A 24 19.92 -61.45 61.31
C SER A 24 19.50 -62.67 62.16
N LYS A 25 19.37 -63.80 61.46
CA LYS A 25 19.20 -65.19 61.93
C LYS A 25 20.26 -65.61 62.95
N GLN A 26 19.91 -66.49 63.88
CA GLN A 26 20.56 -67.81 64.07
C GLN A 26 19.93 -68.63 65.21
N ASP A 27 19.81 -69.93 64.93
CA ASP A 27 20.02 -71.12 65.78
C ASP A 27 19.06 -71.50 66.95
N LEU A 28 18.47 -72.71 66.80
CA LEU A 28 18.06 -73.65 67.86
C LEU A 28 19.29 -74.04 68.73
N PRO A 29 19.20 -74.64 69.96
CA PRO A 29 18.12 -75.50 70.49
C PRO A 29 17.83 -75.40 72.01
N SER A 30 16.94 -76.30 72.47
CA SER A 30 16.88 -76.97 73.79
C SER A 30 16.33 -76.27 75.05
N THR A 31 15.35 -76.97 75.64
CA THR A 31 15.19 -77.35 77.06
C THR A 31 14.58 -76.40 78.11
N GLN A 32 13.63 -77.01 78.83
CA GLN A 32 13.36 -76.98 80.29
C GLN A 32 12.48 -75.88 80.90
N PHE A 33 11.26 -76.31 81.26
CA PHE A 33 10.64 -76.42 82.61
C PHE A 33 9.28 -77.14 82.35
N GLN A 34 9.00 -78.43 82.59
CA GLN A 34 9.00 -79.26 83.83
C GLN A 34 8.46 -78.50 85.05
N GLU A 35 7.53 -78.96 85.89
CA GLU A 35 7.13 -80.31 86.35
C GLU A 35 5.77 -80.16 87.09
N GLU A 36 4.85 -81.13 87.12
CA GLU A 36 4.59 -82.12 88.20
C GLU A 36 3.24 -82.82 87.81
N PHE A 37 2.96 -84.13 87.88
CA PHE A 37 3.43 -85.25 88.70
C PHE A 37 3.37 -86.56 87.86
N LYS A 38 4.45 -87.34 87.87
CA LYS A 38 4.42 -88.80 87.73
C LYS A 38 5.58 -89.42 88.52
N ASN A 39 5.21 -90.31 89.45
CA ASN A 39 5.97 -91.41 90.07
C ASN A 39 7.05 -91.14 91.13
N LEU A 40 6.83 -91.79 92.29
CA LEU A 40 7.73 -92.27 93.34
C LEU A 40 6.88 -93.37 94.05
N GLU A 41 7.28 -94.61 94.31
CA GLU A 41 8.60 -95.23 94.51
C GLU A 41 8.59 -96.69 94.04
N ASP A 42 9.73 -97.13 93.52
CA ASP A 42 10.20 -98.52 93.51
C ASP A 42 10.48 -98.99 94.94
N TYR A 43 10.27 -100.28 95.22
CA TYR A 43 11.25 -101.11 95.94
C TYR A 43 10.97 -102.59 95.65
N SER A 44 11.89 -103.19 94.90
CA SER A 44 12.11 -104.64 94.86
C SER A 44 12.74 -105.11 96.17
N GLU A 45 12.37 -106.28 96.67
CA GLU A 45 13.34 -107.26 97.19
C GLU A 45 12.72 -108.64 97.45
N ASP A 46 13.60 -109.62 97.31
CA ASP A 46 13.48 -111.08 97.29
C ASP A 46 12.93 -111.78 98.54
N ASP A 47 12.42 -112.98 98.28
CA ASP A 47 12.53 -114.27 98.99
C ASP A 47 12.95 -114.39 100.47
N ASN A 48 12.19 -115.30 101.11
CA ASN A 48 12.57 -116.24 102.18
C ASN A 48 12.85 -115.72 103.61
N LEU A 49 11.89 -115.99 104.49
CA LEU A 49 12.16 -116.57 105.81
C LEU A 49 11.19 -117.75 106.06
N GLN A 50 11.72 -118.95 105.84
CA GLN A 50 11.27 -120.18 106.47
C GLN A 50 11.55 -120.15 107.99
N GLU A 51 10.89 -121.09 108.69
CA GLU A 51 11.23 -121.58 110.03
C GLU A 51 10.94 -120.60 111.18
N ALA A 52 10.38 -120.97 112.31
CA ALA A 52 10.00 -122.22 112.95
C ALA A 52 8.99 -121.77 114.05
N SER A 53 8.32 -122.56 114.88
CA SER A 53 8.58 -123.86 115.44
C SER A 53 7.48 -124.11 116.47
N LYS A 54 7.16 -125.39 116.63
CA LYS A 54 6.96 -126.06 117.93
C LYS A 54 5.64 -125.97 118.68
N ASP A 55 5.28 -127.18 119.13
CA ASP A 55 4.54 -127.56 120.32
C ASP A 55 3.01 -127.45 120.22
N LYS A 56 2.21 -128.53 120.32
CA LYS A 56 2.40 -129.74 121.12
C LYS A 56 1.75 -130.98 120.46
N LYS A 57 2.57 -131.97 120.15
CA LYS A 57 2.26 -133.40 120.34
C LYS A 57 3.20 -133.89 121.45
N TRP A 58 2.92 -135.05 122.06
CA TRP A 58 3.54 -135.67 123.25
C TRP A 58 2.79 -135.32 124.55
N ILE A 59 2.32 -136.25 125.41
CA ILE A 59 2.97 -137.44 125.97
C ILE A 59 1.95 -138.47 126.52
N ARG A 60 2.32 -139.75 126.29
CA ARG A 60 2.16 -141.04 127.03
C ARG A 60 0.81 -141.52 127.60
N LYS A 61 0.35 -142.76 127.33
CA LYS A 61 0.94 -144.13 127.60
C LYS A 61 0.83 -144.44 129.10
N SER A 62 -0.04 -145.34 129.54
CA SER A 62 0.14 -146.82 129.67
C SER A 62 -1.10 -147.29 130.47
N THR A 63 -1.71 -148.47 130.34
CA THR A 63 -1.15 -149.82 130.53
C THR A 63 -2.18 -150.87 130.06
N MET A 64 -1.67 -151.96 129.47
CA MET A 64 -2.28 -153.30 129.51
C MET A 64 -1.90 -153.97 130.85
N ASP A 65 -2.80 -154.86 131.28
CA ASP A 65 -2.62 -156.10 132.07
C ASP A 65 -2.02 -156.10 133.49
N GLU A 66 -2.77 -156.79 134.37
CA GLU A 66 -2.43 -157.57 135.59
C GLU A 66 -3.49 -157.30 136.70
N GLU A 67 -4.14 -158.24 137.38
CA GLU A 67 -4.15 -159.70 137.35
C GLU A 67 -5.35 -160.18 138.22
N LYS A 68 -5.67 -161.47 138.08
CA LYS A 68 -6.65 -162.32 138.77
C LYS A 68 -7.03 -162.04 140.25
N ASP A 69 -8.30 -162.42 140.52
CA ASP A 69 -8.91 -162.99 141.74
C ASP A 69 -9.17 -162.13 142.99
N ARG A 70 -10.43 -161.62 143.17
CA ARG A 70 -11.49 -162.14 144.09
C ARG A 70 -12.70 -161.19 144.27
N GLU A 71 -13.90 -161.72 143.92
CA GLU A 71 -15.29 -161.52 144.46
C GLU A 71 -16.12 -160.21 144.23
N SER A 72 -17.46 -160.39 144.05
CA SER A 72 -18.51 -159.60 143.32
C SER A 72 -19.32 -158.54 144.15
N PRO A 73 -20.16 -157.58 143.60
CA PRO A 73 -21.57 -157.81 143.14
C PRO A 73 -22.27 -156.78 142.13
N THR A 74 -23.23 -157.26 141.29
CA THR A 74 -24.51 -156.67 140.75
C THR A 74 -24.68 -155.28 139.99
N PRO A 75 -25.73 -155.12 139.13
CA PRO A 75 -25.80 -154.15 137.99
C PRO A 75 -26.56 -152.81 138.23
N SER A 76 -25.86 -151.73 138.64
CA SER A 76 -26.49 -150.41 138.93
C SER A 76 -25.79 -149.15 138.34
N LEU A 77 -24.72 -149.25 137.53
CA LEU A 77 -23.95 -148.05 137.10
C LEU A 77 -24.02 -147.70 135.59
N MET A 78 -24.49 -148.60 134.72
CA MET A 78 -24.34 -148.45 133.25
C MET A 78 -25.34 -147.46 132.59
N ASN A 79 -26.40 -147.02 133.30
CA ASN A 79 -27.45 -146.17 132.72
C ASN A 79 -27.16 -144.66 132.77
N GLN A 80 -26.26 -144.18 133.64
CA GLN A 80 -26.04 -142.74 133.82
C GLN A 80 -25.07 -142.12 132.80
N ILE A 81 -24.19 -142.92 132.16
CA ILE A 81 -23.15 -142.40 131.25
C ILE A 81 -23.68 -142.14 129.83
N LYS A 82 -24.72 -142.85 129.36
CA LYS A 82 -25.28 -142.66 128.01
C LYS A 82 -25.97 -141.30 127.81
N VAL A 83 -26.64 -140.78 128.84
CA VAL A 83 -27.47 -139.57 128.73
C VAL A 83 -26.64 -138.31 128.46
N MET A 84 -25.42 -138.20 129.01
CA MET A 84 -24.60 -136.98 128.82
C MET A 84 -23.97 -136.85 127.42
N HIS A 85 -23.74 -137.95 126.70
CA HIS A 85 -23.03 -137.90 125.41
C HIS A 85 -23.94 -137.43 124.24
N GLU A 86 -25.24 -137.69 124.33
CA GLU A 86 -26.21 -137.26 123.32
C GLU A 86 -26.50 -135.76 123.36
N ASP A 87 -26.53 -135.15 124.53
CA ASP A 87 -26.80 -133.71 124.68
C ASP A 87 -25.69 -132.84 124.07
N MET A 88 -24.42 -133.23 124.24
CA MET A 88 -23.30 -132.45 123.73
C MET A 88 -23.27 -132.43 122.18
N ASN A 89 -23.59 -133.55 121.53
CA ASN A 89 -23.65 -133.65 120.08
C ASN A 89 -24.83 -132.89 119.46
N LYS A 90 -25.89 -132.62 120.22
CA LYS A 90 -27.02 -131.81 119.78
C LYS A 90 -26.67 -130.32 119.73
N ASN A 91 -25.98 -129.82 120.76
CA ASN A 91 -25.53 -128.42 120.81
C ASN A 91 -24.55 -128.05 119.69
N MET A 92 -23.61 -128.93 119.36
CA MET A 92 -22.62 -128.64 118.31
C MET A 92 -23.26 -128.47 116.93
N ARG A 93 -24.29 -129.26 116.59
CA ARG A 93 -25.02 -129.13 115.32
C ARG A 93 -25.80 -127.82 115.21
N GLN A 94 -26.39 -127.35 116.31
CA GLN A 94 -27.12 -126.09 116.33
C GLN A 94 -26.22 -124.88 116.10
N LEU A 95 -25.00 -124.88 116.67
CA LEU A 95 -24.03 -123.80 116.47
C LEU A 95 -23.52 -123.74 115.02
N LEU A 96 -23.21 -124.88 114.42
CA LEU A 96 -22.78 -124.97 113.02
C LEU A 96 -23.87 -124.48 112.05
N GLN A 97 -25.14 -124.82 112.31
CA GLN A 97 -26.24 -124.39 111.45
C GLN A 97 -26.48 -122.88 111.52
N LYS A 98 -26.31 -122.26 112.69
CA LYS A 98 -26.37 -120.80 112.85
C LYS A 98 -25.26 -120.09 112.08
N ALA A 99 -24.01 -120.55 112.21
CA ALA A 99 -22.88 -119.95 111.52
C ALA A 99 -23.02 -120.01 110.00
N MET A 100 -23.50 -121.14 109.46
CA MET A 100 -23.79 -121.27 108.03
C MET A 100 -24.88 -120.31 107.54
N GLN A 101 -25.94 -120.09 108.32
CA GLN A 101 -27.00 -119.16 107.95
C GLN A 101 -26.55 -117.69 107.98
N GLU A 102 -25.65 -117.32 108.90
CA GLU A 102 -25.04 -115.99 108.92
C GLU A 102 -24.16 -115.73 107.69
N GLU A 103 -23.29 -116.67 107.33
CA GLU A 103 -22.45 -116.57 106.13
C GLU A 103 -23.28 -116.53 104.84
N GLU A 104 -24.32 -117.36 104.72
CA GLU A 104 -25.24 -117.33 103.58
C GLU A 104 -25.98 -115.98 103.49
N GLY A 105 -26.29 -115.37 104.64
CA GLY A 105 -26.85 -114.03 104.73
C GLY A 105 -25.88 -112.93 104.27
N GLN A 106 -24.58 -113.06 104.55
CA GLN A 106 -23.56 -112.13 104.05
C GLN A 106 -23.35 -112.28 102.55
N VAL A 107 -23.26 -113.51 102.03
CA VAL A 107 -23.13 -113.76 100.59
C VAL A 107 -24.30 -113.18 99.81
N LYS A 108 -25.54 -113.34 100.28
CA LYS A 108 -26.72 -112.72 99.64
C LYS A 108 -26.66 -111.19 99.60
N LYS A 109 -26.09 -110.54 100.61
CA LYS A 109 -25.86 -109.08 100.60
C LYS A 109 -24.80 -108.67 99.58
N ILE A 110 -23.72 -109.44 99.45
CA ILE A 110 -22.66 -109.17 98.48
C ILE A 110 -23.19 -109.30 97.06
N VAL A 111 -23.92 -110.39 96.75
CA VAL A 111 -24.55 -110.58 95.43
C VAL A 111 -25.53 -109.44 95.11
N SER A 112 -26.34 -109.01 96.09
CA SER A 112 -27.24 -107.87 95.89
C SER A 112 -26.49 -106.53 95.65
N LEU A 113 -25.30 -106.35 96.22
CA LEU A 113 -24.47 -105.18 95.95
C LEU A 113 -23.82 -105.27 94.56
N GLU A 114 -23.38 -106.46 94.16
CA GLU A 114 -22.81 -106.72 92.83
C GLU A 114 -23.84 -106.45 91.73
N ASP A 115 -25.09 -106.91 91.90
CA ASP A 115 -26.20 -106.60 90.98
C ASP A 115 -26.44 -105.09 90.87
N LYS A 116 -26.42 -104.35 91.99
CA LYS A 116 -26.56 -102.88 91.99
C LYS A 116 -25.40 -102.16 91.30
N ILE A 117 -24.18 -102.66 91.50
CA ILE A 117 -22.99 -102.11 90.81
C ILE A 117 -23.11 -102.36 89.31
N GLN A 118 -23.56 -103.55 88.90
CA GLN A 118 -23.75 -103.90 87.50
C GLN A 118 -24.85 -103.05 86.84
N GLU A 119 -25.95 -102.79 87.55
CA GLU A 119 -27.03 -101.90 87.09
C GLU A 119 -26.53 -100.46 86.91
N ASN A 120 -25.78 -99.92 87.89
CA ASN A 120 -25.16 -98.60 87.79
C ASN A 120 -24.15 -98.52 86.65
N LEU A 121 -23.32 -99.56 86.47
CA LEU A 121 -22.34 -99.62 85.38
C LEU A 121 -23.02 -99.61 84.02
N ASN A 122 -24.10 -100.38 83.85
CA ASN A 122 -24.89 -100.40 82.63
C ASN A 122 -25.52 -99.02 82.38
N SER A 123 -26.07 -98.37 83.41
CA SER A 123 -26.61 -97.00 83.31
C SER A 123 -25.53 -95.99 82.90
N PHE A 124 -24.32 -96.06 83.47
CA PHE A 124 -23.20 -95.20 83.07
C PHE A 124 -22.73 -95.48 81.63
N LEU A 125 -22.74 -96.74 81.19
CA LEU A 125 -22.39 -97.10 79.81
C LEU A 125 -23.42 -96.57 78.80
N GLU A 126 -24.71 -96.61 79.14
CA GLU A 126 -25.77 -95.99 78.33
C GLU A 126 -25.62 -94.47 78.26
N GLU A 127 -25.33 -93.81 79.38
CA GLU A 127 -25.08 -92.36 79.43
C GLU A 127 -23.83 -91.99 78.60
N LYS A 128 -22.74 -92.75 78.73
CA LYS A 128 -21.53 -92.58 77.92
C LYS A 128 -21.84 -92.71 76.43
N SER A 129 -22.56 -93.76 76.02
CA SER A 129 -22.97 -93.98 74.62
C SER A 129 -23.81 -92.82 74.09
N MET A 130 -24.74 -92.31 74.89
CA MET A 130 -25.55 -91.13 74.54
C MET A 130 -24.70 -89.87 74.39
N LEU A 131 -23.72 -89.65 75.27
CA LEU A 131 -22.80 -88.52 75.20
C LEU A 131 -21.88 -88.61 73.98
N GLU A 132 -21.37 -89.79 73.65
CA GLU A 132 -20.57 -90.03 72.45
C GLU A 132 -21.37 -89.75 71.17
N ALA A 133 -22.64 -90.17 71.11
CA ALA A 133 -23.53 -89.85 69.99
C ALA A 133 -23.76 -88.33 69.86
N LYS A 134 -24.01 -87.63 70.99
CA LYS A 134 -24.15 -86.16 71.01
C LYS A 134 -22.87 -85.45 70.60
N LEU A 135 -21.70 -85.94 71.01
CA LEU A 135 -20.41 -85.39 70.59
C LEU A 135 -20.21 -85.54 69.08
N SER A 136 -20.52 -86.72 68.52
CA SER A 136 -20.44 -86.95 67.08
C SER A 136 -21.37 -86.03 66.29
N GLU A 137 -22.62 -85.84 66.74
CA GLU A 137 -23.57 -84.89 66.13
C GLU A 137 -23.04 -83.44 66.20
N ARG A 138 -22.44 -83.05 67.33
CA ARG A 138 -21.84 -81.72 67.49
C ARG A 138 -20.63 -81.53 66.58
N GLU A 139 -19.79 -82.54 66.41
CA GLU A 139 -18.66 -82.51 65.48
C GLU A 139 -19.12 -82.35 64.03
N GLN A 140 -20.16 -83.07 63.62
CA GLN A 140 -20.77 -82.91 62.29
C GLN A 140 -21.30 -81.49 62.07
N ASN A 141 -22.00 -80.94 63.06
CA ASN A 141 -22.49 -79.56 63.01
C ASN A 141 -21.34 -78.53 62.91
N ILE A 142 -20.25 -78.73 63.66
CA ILE A 142 -19.07 -77.87 63.58
C ILE A 142 -18.46 -77.93 62.17
N ASN A 143 -18.34 -79.11 61.58
CA ASN A 143 -17.80 -79.26 60.23
C ASN A 143 -18.69 -78.58 59.18
N SER A 144 -20.01 -78.73 59.28
CA SER A 144 -20.97 -78.04 58.40
C SER A 144 -20.83 -76.51 58.50
N LEU A 145 -20.77 -75.96 59.72
CA LEU A 145 -20.57 -74.53 59.96
C LEU A 145 -19.20 -74.04 59.48
N GLN A 146 -18.16 -74.87 59.54
CA GLN A 146 -16.85 -74.53 58.99
C GLN A 146 -16.89 -74.42 57.46
N ASP A 147 -17.62 -75.29 56.78
CA ASP A 147 -17.78 -75.25 55.33
C ASP A 147 -18.63 -74.07 54.87
N GLU A 148 -19.72 -73.75 55.58
CA GLU A 148 -20.48 -72.49 55.36
C GLU A 148 -19.59 -71.26 55.54
N ASN A 149 -18.75 -71.22 56.60
CA ASN A 149 -17.80 -70.13 56.80
C ASN A 149 -16.75 -70.02 55.69
N LYS A 150 -16.29 -71.15 55.12
CA LYS A 150 -15.38 -71.13 53.96
C LYS A 150 -16.08 -70.55 52.73
N MET A 151 -17.33 -70.94 52.47
CA MET A 151 -18.14 -70.41 51.38
C MET A 151 -18.38 -68.91 51.53
N LEU A 152 -18.82 -68.44 52.70
CA LEU A 152 -19.03 -67.01 52.98
C LEU A 152 -17.74 -66.20 52.83
N LYS A 153 -16.58 -66.74 53.25
CA LYS A 153 -15.28 -66.09 53.02
C LYS A 153 -14.95 -65.97 51.53
N ALA A 154 -15.24 -66.99 50.73
CA ALA A 154 -15.04 -66.94 49.28
C ALA A 154 -15.97 -65.90 48.62
N GLU A 155 -17.25 -65.84 49.02
CA GLU A 155 -18.19 -64.82 48.54
C GLU A 155 -17.73 -63.40 48.91
N MET A 156 -17.27 -63.20 50.16
CA MET A 156 -16.71 -61.92 50.61
C MET A 156 -15.47 -61.52 49.81
N GLN A 157 -14.60 -62.46 49.45
CA GLN A 157 -13.45 -62.20 48.58
C GLN A 157 -13.88 -61.79 47.17
N ILE A 158 -14.87 -62.47 46.57
CA ILE A 158 -15.41 -62.10 45.25
C ILE A 158 -16.02 -60.70 45.29
N MET A 159 -16.77 -60.38 46.34
CA MET A 159 -17.37 -59.06 46.55
C MET A 159 -16.28 -57.98 46.69
N THR A 160 -15.22 -58.27 47.45
CA THR A 160 -14.07 -57.37 47.60
C THR A 160 -13.36 -57.12 46.26
N CYS A 161 -13.10 -58.17 45.48
CA CYS A 161 -12.54 -58.04 44.13
C CYS A 161 -13.43 -57.21 43.20
N THR A 162 -14.75 -57.40 43.27
CA THR A 162 -15.73 -56.62 42.50
C THR A 162 -15.74 -55.15 42.90
N LEU A 163 -15.70 -54.88 44.21
CA LEU A 163 -15.62 -53.52 44.76
C LEU A 163 -14.36 -52.81 44.26
N ASN A 164 -13.19 -53.45 44.35
CA ASN A 164 -11.93 -52.90 43.87
C ASN A 164 -11.95 -52.61 42.36
N LYS A 165 -12.54 -53.52 41.55
CA LYS A 165 -12.73 -53.30 40.11
C LYS A 165 -13.61 -52.09 39.83
N ASN A 166 -14.71 -51.93 40.56
CA ASN A 166 -15.62 -50.79 40.42
C ASN A 166 -14.96 -49.48 40.89
N GLN A 167 -14.19 -49.49 41.97
CA GLN A 167 -13.39 -48.34 42.40
C GLN A 167 -12.39 -47.91 41.31
N GLY A 168 -11.72 -48.86 40.65
CA GLY A 168 -10.86 -48.58 39.51
C GLY A 168 -11.60 -47.92 38.34
N LYS A 169 -12.78 -48.44 37.98
CA LYS A 169 -13.64 -47.84 36.94
C LYS A 169 -14.08 -46.42 37.30
N ILE A 170 -14.51 -46.19 38.54
CA ILE A 170 -14.91 -44.85 39.02
C ILE A 170 -13.73 -43.88 38.90
N LYS A 171 -12.51 -44.30 39.27
CA LYS A 171 -11.31 -43.47 39.14
C LYS A 171 -11.03 -43.08 37.68
N CYS A 172 -11.15 -44.02 36.74
CA CYS A 172 -10.99 -43.72 35.31
C CYS A 172 -12.06 -42.74 34.80
N LEU A 173 -13.33 -42.95 35.18
CA LEU A 173 -14.43 -42.05 34.80
C LEU A 173 -14.26 -40.64 35.37
N LEU A 174 -13.75 -40.52 36.60
CA LEU A 174 -13.43 -39.21 37.19
C LEU A 174 -12.34 -38.48 36.39
N GLN A 175 -11.28 -39.20 35.98
CA GLN A 175 -10.23 -38.62 35.13
C GLN A 175 -10.77 -38.18 33.76
N GLU A 176 -11.66 -38.97 33.15
CA GLU A 176 -12.31 -38.60 31.89
C GLU A 176 -13.19 -37.37 32.05
N ASN A 177 -13.95 -37.27 33.14
CA ASN A 177 -14.74 -36.09 33.45
C ASN A 177 -13.87 -34.84 33.67
N ASP A 178 -12.72 -34.95 34.34
CA ASP A 178 -11.79 -33.84 34.52
C ASP A 178 -11.24 -33.34 33.18
N MET A 179 -10.90 -34.26 32.26
CA MET A 179 -10.49 -33.92 30.90
C MET A 179 -11.61 -33.23 30.13
N LEU A 180 -12.84 -33.73 30.21
CA LEU A 180 -14.01 -33.11 29.56
C LEU A 180 -14.31 -31.72 30.13
N GLN A 181 -14.15 -31.51 31.43
CA GLN A 181 -14.30 -30.18 32.03
C GLN A 181 -13.21 -29.21 31.54
N ALA A 182 -11.98 -29.68 31.34
CA ALA A 182 -10.91 -28.86 30.78
C ALA A 182 -11.19 -28.48 29.32
N THR A 183 -11.69 -29.41 28.50
CA THR A 183 -12.05 -29.11 27.11
C THR A 183 -13.23 -28.17 26.99
N VAL A 184 -14.25 -28.30 27.86
CA VAL A 184 -15.37 -27.36 27.93
C VAL A 184 -14.88 -25.94 28.24
N LYS A 185 -13.99 -25.78 29.23
CA LYS A 185 -13.42 -24.46 29.56
C LYS A 185 -12.64 -23.83 28.40
N ASP A 186 -11.85 -24.63 27.68
CA ASP A 186 -11.13 -24.17 26.49
C ASP A 186 -12.10 -23.72 25.38
N LEU A 187 -13.18 -24.47 25.16
CA LEU A 187 -14.22 -24.10 24.20
C LEU A 187 -14.97 -22.83 24.61
N GLU A 188 -15.26 -22.64 25.90
CA GLU A 188 -15.87 -21.41 26.43
C GLU A 188 -14.97 -20.19 26.17
N HIS A 189 -13.67 -20.32 26.39
CA HIS A 189 -12.70 -19.25 26.10
C HIS A 189 -12.66 -18.92 24.60
N LYS A 190 -12.55 -19.93 23.74
CA LYS A 190 -12.57 -19.75 22.28
C LYS A 190 -13.87 -19.11 21.78
N MET A 191 -15.00 -19.48 22.39
CA MET A 191 -16.29 -18.88 22.08
C MET A 191 -16.31 -17.39 22.47
N TYR A 192 -15.77 -17.04 23.63
CA TYR A 192 -15.65 -15.64 24.06
C TYR A 192 -14.74 -14.81 23.14
N GLU A 193 -13.55 -15.31 22.80
CA GLU A 193 -12.64 -14.66 21.84
C GLU A 193 -13.32 -14.44 20.48
N SER A 194 -14.03 -15.45 19.98
CA SER A 194 -14.79 -15.34 18.73
C SER A 194 -15.90 -14.29 18.80
N GLN A 195 -16.56 -14.13 19.95
CA GLN A 195 -17.56 -13.07 20.17
C GLN A 195 -16.93 -11.67 20.18
N GLU A 196 -15.76 -11.49 20.81
CA GLU A 196 -15.05 -10.20 20.79
C GLU A 196 -14.56 -9.86 19.37
N ASN A 197 -13.99 -10.83 18.65
CA ASN A 197 -13.60 -10.65 17.26
C ASN A 197 -14.80 -10.25 16.38
N LYS A 198 -15.97 -10.88 16.59
CA LYS A 198 -17.20 -10.49 15.90
C LYS A 198 -17.61 -9.04 16.19
N LYS A 199 -17.50 -8.57 17.43
CA LYS A 199 -17.80 -7.16 17.78
C LYS A 199 -16.84 -6.21 17.08
N SER A 200 -15.54 -6.50 17.09
CA SER A 200 -14.52 -5.71 16.40
C SER A 200 -14.81 -5.60 14.90
N LEU A 201 -15.09 -6.74 14.25
CA LEU A 201 -15.44 -6.76 12.82
C LEU A 201 -16.75 -6.01 12.53
N LEU A 202 -17.72 -6.05 13.43
CA LEU A 202 -18.97 -5.29 13.28
C LEU A 202 -18.72 -3.78 13.33
N GLN A 203 -17.80 -3.34 14.20
CA GLN A 203 -17.40 -1.94 14.29
C GLN A 203 -16.66 -1.49 13.02
N GLU A 204 -15.72 -2.29 12.53
CA GLU A 204 -15.01 -2.02 11.28
C GLU A 204 -15.98 -1.94 10.09
N LYS A 205 -16.92 -2.90 9.99
CA LYS A 205 -17.98 -2.87 8.99
C LYS A 205 -18.77 -1.56 9.02
N LYS A 206 -19.14 -1.08 10.21
CA LYS A 206 -19.88 0.18 10.35
C LYS A 206 -19.07 1.39 9.87
N MET A 207 -17.78 1.45 10.19
CA MET A 207 -16.91 2.53 9.71
C MET A 207 -16.82 2.54 8.18
N LEU A 208 -16.70 1.36 7.56
CA LEU A 208 -16.70 1.22 6.10
C LEU A 208 -18.04 1.62 5.47
N GLU A 209 -19.17 1.27 6.10
CA GLU A 209 -20.49 1.71 5.65
C GLU A 209 -20.63 3.24 5.69
N ASP A 210 -20.14 3.89 6.76
CA ASP A 210 -20.14 5.36 6.89
C ASP A 210 -19.23 6.02 5.84
N GLU A 211 -18.05 5.45 5.54
CA GLU A 211 -17.15 5.93 4.48
C GLU A 211 -17.79 5.81 3.09
N VAL A 212 -18.44 4.68 2.80
CA VAL A 212 -19.17 4.48 1.54
C VAL A 212 -20.29 5.50 1.40
N GLN A 213 -21.03 5.78 2.47
CA GLN A 213 -22.09 6.79 2.45
C GLN A 213 -21.54 8.20 2.20
N ASN A 214 -20.41 8.55 2.82
CA ASN A 214 -19.75 9.83 2.57
C ASN A 214 -19.27 9.95 1.11
N MET A 215 -18.66 8.89 0.57
CA MET A 215 -18.29 8.83 -0.84
C MET A 215 -19.51 9.02 -1.75
N ALA A 216 -20.64 8.39 -1.45
CA ALA A 216 -21.87 8.56 -2.22
C ALA A 216 -22.37 10.02 -2.23
N CYS A 217 -22.33 10.72 -1.09
CA CYS A 217 -22.66 12.14 -1.02
C CYS A 217 -21.73 12.99 -1.90
N THR A 218 -20.42 12.78 -1.81
CA THR A 218 -19.46 13.54 -2.64
C THR A 218 -19.63 13.27 -4.14
N LEU A 219 -19.99 12.04 -4.52
CA LEU A 219 -20.30 11.71 -5.92
C LEU A 219 -21.55 12.44 -6.40
N TYR A 220 -22.58 12.56 -5.57
CA TYR A 220 -23.79 13.30 -5.89
C TYR A 220 -23.50 14.79 -6.13
N GLU A 221 -22.76 15.44 -5.24
CA GLU A 221 -22.34 16.85 -5.40
C GLU A 221 -21.53 17.06 -6.69
N ARG A 222 -20.60 16.15 -6.99
CA ARG A 222 -19.84 16.19 -8.24
C ARG A 222 -20.74 16.05 -9.46
N GLN A 223 -21.77 15.20 -9.39
CA GLN A 223 -22.72 15.03 -10.48
C GLN A 223 -23.53 16.32 -10.73
N GLU A 224 -23.94 17.03 -9.68
CA GLU A 224 -24.62 18.34 -9.84
C GLU A 224 -23.70 19.40 -10.48
N ASN A 225 -22.43 19.41 -10.11
CA ASN A 225 -21.43 20.28 -10.73
C ASN A 225 -21.26 19.96 -12.22
N ILE A 226 -21.16 18.68 -12.58
CA ILE A 226 -21.10 18.25 -13.99
C ILE A 226 -22.34 18.70 -14.74
N ASN A 227 -23.54 18.52 -14.17
CA ASN A 227 -24.79 18.96 -14.81
C ASN A 227 -24.82 20.49 -15.02
N SER A 228 -24.28 21.26 -14.07
CA SER A 228 -24.19 22.72 -14.18
C SER A 228 -23.20 23.16 -15.26
N LEU A 229 -22.05 22.49 -15.35
CA LEU A 229 -21.06 22.72 -16.40
C LEU A 229 -21.61 22.36 -17.79
N GLN A 230 -22.39 21.28 -17.90
CA GLN A 230 -23.02 20.89 -19.16
C GLN A 230 -23.98 21.98 -19.66
N LYS A 231 -24.81 22.55 -18.78
CA LYS A 231 -25.69 23.67 -19.12
C LYS A 231 -24.91 24.91 -19.59
N ALA A 232 -23.79 25.22 -18.93
CA ALA A 232 -22.93 26.33 -19.32
C ALA A 232 -22.28 26.09 -20.70
N TRP A 233 -21.88 24.85 -20.99
CA TRP A 233 -21.36 24.46 -22.29
C TRP A 233 -22.40 24.56 -23.39
N ASP A 234 -23.62 24.08 -23.17
CA ASP A 234 -24.72 24.19 -24.13
C ASP A 234 -25.05 25.67 -24.43
N TRP A 235 -24.99 26.55 -23.41
CA TRP A 235 -25.17 27.99 -23.60
C TRP A 235 -24.04 28.62 -24.44
N LEU A 236 -22.79 28.23 -24.19
CA LEU A 236 -21.64 28.69 -24.97
C LEU A 236 -21.75 28.22 -26.42
N ASP A 237 -22.13 26.97 -26.66
CA ASP A 237 -22.32 26.41 -28.00
C ASP A 237 -23.39 27.18 -28.79
N ALA A 238 -24.51 27.51 -28.15
CA ALA A 238 -25.53 28.37 -28.74
C ALA A 238 -24.98 29.76 -29.10
N LYS A 239 -24.14 30.35 -28.23
CA LYS A 239 -23.51 31.66 -28.49
C LYS A 239 -22.50 31.61 -29.63
N VAL A 240 -21.74 30.53 -29.77
CA VAL A 240 -20.83 30.33 -30.89
C VAL A 240 -21.62 30.28 -32.21
N LYS A 241 -22.74 29.53 -32.25
CA LYS A 241 -23.61 29.48 -33.43
C LYS A 241 -24.18 30.84 -33.81
N ASP A 242 -24.62 31.64 -32.83
CA ASP A 242 -25.09 33.01 -33.09
C ASP A 242 -23.98 33.86 -33.75
N LEU A 243 -22.74 33.75 -33.26
CA LEU A 243 -21.59 34.48 -33.80
C LEU A 243 -21.21 34.00 -35.20
N GLU A 244 -21.27 32.71 -35.47
CA GLU A 244 -21.04 32.14 -36.80
C GLU A 244 -22.05 32.66 -37.83
N HIS A 245 -23.33 32.74 -37.46
CA HIS A 245 -24.37 33.35 -38.30
C HIS A 245 -24.09 34.84 -38.54
N ALA A 246 -23.74 35.60 -37.51
CA ALA A 246 -23.41 37.02 -37.66
C ALA A 246 -22.17 37.23 -38.56
N LEU A 247 -21.16 36.36 -38.45
CA LEU A 247 -19.98 36.38 -39.30
C LEU A 247 -20.35 36.10 -40.77
N TYR A 248 -21.21 35.11 -41.00
CA TYR A 248 -21.71 34.80 -42.33
C TYR A 248 -22.45 36.00 -42.97
N ASP A 249 -23.35 36.64 -42.23
CA ASP A 249 -24.09 37.82 -42.70
C ASP A 249 -23.16 39.02 -42.97
N GLY A 250 -22.14 39.20 -42.12
CA GLY A 250 -21.08 40.17 -42.32
C GLY A 250 -20.32 39.90 -43.62
N GLN A 251 -19.97 38.64 -43.89
CA GLN A 251 -19.28 38.24 -45.11
C GLN A 251 -20.13 38.49 -46.36
N GLN A 252 -21.44 38.21 -46.31
CA GLN A 252 -22.36 38.52 -47.41
C GLN A 252 -22.43 40.03 -47.69
N SER A 253 -22.43 40.84 -46.64
CA SER A 253 -22.44 42.30 -46.76
C SER A 253 -21.14 42.83 -47.37
N ILE A 254 -19.98 42.28 -46.96
CA ILE A 254 -18.69 42.60 -47.59
C ILE A 254 -18.69 42.24 -49.08
N ASN A 255 -19.24 41.09 -49.45
CA ASN A 255 -19.30 40.68 -50.85
C ASN A 255 -20.17 41.62 -51.70
N ARG A 256 -21.32 42.06 -51.17
CA ARG A 256 -22.16 43.09 -51.82
C ARG A 256 -21.40 44.40 -52.00
N LEU A 257 -20.75 44.90 -50.95
CA LEU A 257 -19.96 46.13 -51.01
C LEU A 257 -18.78 46.02 -52.00
N LYS A 258 -18.14 44.84 -52.12
CA LYS A 258 -17.11 44.60 -53.14
C LYS A 258 -17.67 44.72 -54.56
N GLN A 259 -18.87 44.20 -54.80
CA GLN A 259 -19.53 44.30 -56.10
C GLN A 259 -19.93 45.75 -56.43
N GLU A 260 -20.49 46.48 -55.47
CA GLU A 260 -20.80 47.90 -55.60
C GLU A 260 -19.54 48.73 -55.86
N LYS A 261 -18.47 48.47 -55.11
CA LYS A 261 -17.16 49.08 -55.32
C LYS A 261 -16.66 48.82 -56.74
N GLY A 262 -16.71 47.58 -57.24
CA GLY A 262 -16.30 47.26 -58.61
C GLY A 262 -17.13 48.01 -59.66
N THR A 263 -18.43 48.18 -59.41
CA THR A 263 -19.32 48.96 -60.29
C THR A 263 -18.97 50.45 -60.27
N LEU A 264 -18.68 51.00 -59.10
CA LEU A 264 -18.23 52.39 -58.96
C LEU A 264 -16.85 52.61 -59.58
N GLU A 265 -15.91 51.69 -59.39
CA GLU A 265 -14.59 51.71 -60.03
C GLU A 265 -14.72 51.69 -61.56
N ALA A 266 -15.62 50.87 -62.12
CA ALA A 266 -15.89 50.87 -63.55
C ALA A 266 -16.45 52.22 -64.04
N LYS A 267 -17.40 52.82 -63.30
CA LYS A 267 -17.93 54.16 -63.61
C LYS A 267 -16.85 55.25 -63.51
N VAL A 268 -15.98 55.16 -62.50
CA VAL A 268 -14.84 56.07 -62.32
C VAL A 268 -13.86 55.89 -63.48
N GLN A 269 -13.53 54.66 -63.89
CA GLN A 269 -12.69 54.41 -65.06
C GLN A 269 -13.32 54.92 -66.36
N GLU A 270 -14.63 54.79 -66.53
CA GLU A 270 -15.34 55.35 -67.70
C GLU A 270 -15.30 56.88 -67.71
N GLN A 271 -15.52 57.52 -66.54
CA GLN A 271 -15.35 58.95 -66.37
C GLN A 271 -13.90 59.40 -66.59
N GLU A 272 -12.94 58.61 -66.13
CA GLU A 272 -11.52 58.88 -66.32
C GLU A 272 -11.13 58.71 -67.79
N HIS A 273 -11.67 57.72 -68.51
CA HIS A 273 -11.49 57.56 -69.95
C HIS A 273 -12.16 58.66 -70.77
N THR A 274 -13.31 59.17 -70.34
CA THR A 274 -13.95 60.32 -70.99
C THR A 274 -13.19 61.61 -70.70
N LYS A 275 -12.71 61.82 -69.46
CA LYS A 275 -11.77 62.90 -69.13
C LYS A 275 -10.48 62.77 -69.93
N GLN A 276 -9.88 61.58 -70.02
CA GLN A 276 -8.69 61.30 -70.83
C GLN A 276 -8.96 61.53 -72.31
N ARG A 277 -10.14 61.24 -72.85
CA ARG A 277 -10.51 61.60 -74.24
C ARG A 277 -10.63 63.12 -74.42
N HIS A 278 -11.17 63.84 -73.45
CA HIS A 278 -11.23 65.31 -73.50
C HIS A 278 -9.85 65.92 -73.34
N ILE A 279 -9.05 65.43 -72.39
CA ILE A 279 -7.65 65.77 -72.20
C ILE A 279 -6.87 65.40 -73.45
N GLN A 280 -7.11 64.27 -74.11
CA GLN A 280 -6.45 63.88 -75.37
C GLN A 280 -6.84 64.81 -76.50
N ARG A 281 -8.11 65.20 -76.64
CA ARG A 281 -8.52 66.25 -77.61
C ARG A 281 -7.88 67.60 -77.30
N MET A 282 -7.81 67.98 -76.03
CA MET A 282 -7.09 69.19 -75.60
C MET A 282 -5.60 69.05 -75.83
N ILE A 283 -5.02 67.86 -75.65
CA ILE A 283 -3.63 67.52 -75.93
C ILE A 283 -3.41 67.51 -77.43
N ASP A 284 -4.33 67.09 -78.29
CA ASP A 284 -4.18 67.14 -79.75
C ASP A 284 -4.22 68.61 -80.23
N LEU A 285 -5.12 69.41 -79.64
CA LEU A 285 -5.16 70.87 -79.80
C LEU A 285 -3.91 71.56 -79.26
N VAL A 286 -3.40 71.09 -78.11
CA VAL A 286 -2.16 71.57 -77.51
C VAL A 286 -0.98 71.02 -78.30
N ILE A 287 -0.97 69.82 -78.88
CA ILE A 287 0.08 69.22 -79.70
C ILE A 287 0.16 69.97 -81.01
N SER A 288 -0.94 70.35 -81.67
CA SER A 288 -0.87 71.32 -82.77
C SER A 288 -0.33 72.69 -82.33
N LYS A 289 -0.42 73.03 -81.04
CA LYS A 289 0.18 74.23 -80.42
C LYS A 289 1.60 73.98 -79.85
N GLN A 290 2.01 72.72 -79.67
CA GLN A 290 3.18 72.23 -78.94
C GLN A 290 4.17 71.52 -79.87
N GLU A 291 3.79 71.12 -81.08
CA GLU A 291 4.69 70.97 -82.24
C GLU A 291 5.45 72.29 -82.48
N LEU A 292 4.86 73.41 -82.05
CA LEU A 292 5.46 74.73 -82.00
C LEU A 292 6.19 75.08 -80.68
N HIS A 293 6.03 74.31 -79.59
CA HIS A 293 6.58 74.64 -78.27
C HIS A 293 7.50 73.57 -77.65
N ASN A 294 7.51 72.33 -78.14
CA ASN A 294 8.27 71.19 -77.60
C ASN A 294 9.28 70.58 -78.59
N THR A 295 9.92 71.44 -79.39
CA THR A 295 11.38 71.41 -79.55
C THR A 295 12.10 71.73 -78.22
N LEU A 296 11.37 72.05 -77.14
CA LEU A 296 11.89 72.60 -75.89
C LEU A 296 11.29 71.94 -74.62
N TYR A 297 11.86 70.82 -74.19
CA TYR A 297 11.79 70.25 -72.82
C TYR A 297 10.71 69.19 -72.50
N SER A 298 11.19 67.97 -72.25
CA SER A 298 10.49 66.83 -71.66
C SER A 298 11.23 66.37 -70.39
N SER A 299 10.51 66.05 -69.30
CA SER A 299 10.98 65.25 -68.14
C SER A 299 9.79 65.06 -67.16
N SER A 300 9.23 63.88 -66.82
CA SER A 300 9.72 62.56 -66.35
C SER A 300 10.09 62.51 -64.85
N TYR A 301 9.36 61.72 -64.03
CA TYR A 301 9.77 61.37 -62.65
C TYR A 301 9.59 59.86 -62.34
N PRO A 302 10.61 59.17 -61.80
CA PRO A 302 10.60 57.72 -61.55
C PRO A 302 10.24 57.26 -60.11
N MET A 303 9.58 56.10 -60.00
CA MET A 303 9.21 55.34 -58.78
C MET A 303 10.42 54.66 -58.07
N ARG A 304 11.30 55.41 -57.40
CA ARG A 304 12.37 54.85 -56.55
C ARG A 304 12.77 55.81 -55.41
N TYR A 305 13.40 55.31 -54.35
CA TYR A 305 14.00 56.19 -53.34
C TYR A 305 15.20 56.92 -53.94
N ARG A 306 15.36 58.20 -53.59
CA ARG A 306 16.49 59.01 -54.02
C ARG A 306 17.65 58.77 -53.06
N LEU A 307 18.72 58.16 -53.58
CA LEU A 307 20.02 58.10 -52.92
C LEU A 307 20.93 59.16 -53.56
N GLN A 308 21.48 60.03 -52.74
CA GLN A 308 22.43 61.06 -53.11
C GLN A 308 23.83 60.45 -53.11
N PRO A 309 24.63 60.65 -54.17
CA PRO A 309 25.98 60.06 -54.27
C PRO A 309 26.90 60.40 -53.09
N GLU A 310 26.69 61.58 -52.49
CA GLU A 310 27.51 62.12 -51.39
C GLU A 310 26.98 61.74 -49.99
N LYS A 311 25.73 61.25 -49.86
CA LYS A 311 24.99 61.16 -48.58
C LYS A 311 24.40 59.77 -48.30
N ASN A 312 25.23 58.74 -48.36
CA ASN A 312 24.71 57.38 -48.18
C ASN A 312 24.60 56.97 -46.70
N GLY A 313 23.90 55.86 -46.44
CA GLY A 313 23.32 55.53 -45.15
C GLY A 313 24.28 55.08 -44.03
N CYS A 314 23.71 54.75 -42.88
CA CYS A 314 24.43 54.15 -41.76
C CYS A 314 23.84 52.78 -41.40
N ALA A 315 24.68 51.91 -40.84
CA ALA A 315 24.33 50.58 -40.40
C ALA A 315 24.79 50.35 -38.95
N LEU A 316 23.85 50.03 -38.07
CA LEU A 316 24.11 49.57 -36.72
C LEU A 316 24.05 48.03 -36.71
N ILE A 317 25.13 47.38 -36.28
CA ILE A 317 25.21 45.93 -36.13
C ILE A 317 25.38 45.61 -34.65
N ILE A 318 24.47 44.82 -34.09
CA ILE A 318 24.55 44.30 -32.71
C ILE A 318 24.65 42.79 -32.80
N SER A 319 25.76 42.21 -32.35
CA SER A 319 25.96 40.77 -32.33
C SER A 319 26.28 40.27 -30.93
N ASN A 320 25.36 39.51 -30.34
CA ASN A 320 25.58 38.87 -29.05
C ASN A 320 25.94 37.40 -29.30
N THR A 321 27.16 37.02 -28.96
CA THR A 321 27.69 35.66 -29.10
C THR A 321 27.89 34.99 -27.74
N GLN A 322 28.33 35.75 -26.73
CA GLN A 322 28.58 35.27 -25.38
C GLN A 322 27.51 35.75 -24.41
N PHE A 323 27.02 34.87 -23.54
CA PHE A 323 25.95 35.16 -22.59
C PHE A 323 26.43 34.83 -21.18
N THR A 324 26.19 35.76 -20.24
CA THR A 324 26.62 35.64 -18.85
C THR A 324 25.74 34.70 -18.02
N THR A 325 24.55 34.38 -18.52
CA THR A 325 23.59 33.50 -17.84
C THR A 325 23.76 32.05 -18.27
N SER A 326 23.72 31.11 -17.33
CA SER A 326 23.73 29.66 -17.62
C SER A 326 22.52 29.16 -18.41
N VAL A 327 21.47 29.97 -18.55
CA VAL A 327 20.21 29.61 -19.25
C VAL A 327 20.36 29.65 -20.78
N ARG A 328 21.37 30.34 -21.32
CA ARG A 328 21.56 30.49 -22.76
C ARG A 328 22.97 30.06 -23.14
N SER A 329 23.07 29.15 -24.11
CA SER A 329 24.35 28.71 -24.65
C SER A 329 25.02 29.82 -25.46
N GLU A 330 26.34 29.75 -25.59
CA GLU A 330 27.08 30.59 -26.51
C GLU A 330 26.65 30.36 -27.96
N ARG A 331 26.74 31.40 -28.79
CA ARG A 331 26.41 31.33 -30.23
C ARG A 331 27.66 31.08 -31.05
N THR A 332 28.32 29.94 -30.82
CA THR A 332 29.51 29.52 -31.58
C THR A 332 29.27 29.62 -33.09
N GLY A 333 30.22 30.23 -33.82
CA GLY A 333 30.14 30.50 -35.26
C GLY A 333 29.61 31.90 -35.58
N ALA A 334 28.84 32.53 -34.68
CA ALA A 334 28.27 33.86 -34.90
C ALA A 334 29.30 35.00 -34.81
N GLU A 335 30.55 34.71 -34.43
CA GLU A 335 31.65 35.69 -34.45
C GLU A 335 31.94 36.20 -35.87
N ARG A 336 31.60 35.41 -36.89
CA ARG A 336 31.77 35.78 -38.31
C ARG A 336 30.65 36.66 -38.85
N ASP A 337 29.44 36.58 -38.28
CA ASP A 337 28.25 37.30 -38.77
C ASP A 337 28.48 38.81 -38.97
N PRO A 338 29.06 39.57 -38.01
CA PRO A 338 29.25 41.02 -38.17
C PRO A 338 30.21 41.36 -39.30
N GLN A 339 31.28 40.58 -39.44
CA GLN A 339 32.30 40.80 -40.46
C GLN A 339 31.75 40.52 -41.86
N GLN A 340 30.97 39.45 -42.02
CA GLN A 340 30.31 39.12 -43.29
C GLN A 340 29.34 40.22 -43.75
N LEU A 341 28.52 40.76 -42.84
CA LEU A 341 27.62 41.88 -43.14
C LEU A 341 28.38 43.16 -43.47
N LYS A 342 29.45 43.46 -42.73
CA LYS A 342 30.29 44.63 -43.00
C LYS A 342 30.88 44.57 -44.40
N GLU A 343 31.43 43.43 -44.80
CA GLU A 343 31.96 43.22 -46.16
C GLU A 343 30.86 43.30 -47.22
N ALA A 344 29.68 42.76 -46.96
CA ALA A 344 28.55 42.85 -47.88
C ALA A 344 28.12 44.31 -48.09
N PHE A 345 27.98 45.09 -47.02
CA PHE A 345 27.67 46.51 -47.11
C PHE A 345 28.76 47.32 -47.83
N GLN A 346 30.03 46.99 -47.61
CA GLN A 346 31.16 47.62 -48.32
C GLN A 346 31.23 47.28 -49.81
N SER A 347 30.62 46.16 -50.23
CA SER A 347 30.58 45.76 -51.65
C SER A 347 29.52 46.51 -52.46
N LEU A 348 28.60 47.19 -51.78
CA LEU A 348 27.55 47.98 -52.41
C LEU A 348 28.13 49.28 -53.01
N PRO A 349 27.60 49.77 -54.15
CA PRO A 349 27.99 51.05 -54.76
C PRO A 349 27.76 52.29 -53.88
N VAL A 350 26.97 52.16 -52.82
CA VAL A 350 26.65 53.23 -51.87
C VAL A 350 27.57 53.17 -50.64
N LYS A 351 27.88 54.33 -50.05
CA LYS A 351 28.70 54.40 -48.83
C LYS A 351 27.87 54.11 -47.58
N ILE A 352 28.19 53.03 -46.85
CA ILE A 352 27.50 52.71 -45.59
C ILE A 352 28.47 52.87 -44.41
N ASP A 353 28.16 53.78 -43.48
CA ASP A 353 28.90 53.89 -42.23
C ASP A 353 28.46 52.81 -41.24
N VAL A 354 29.34 51.85 -40.93
CA VAL A 354 29.01 50.67 -40.13
C VAL A 354 29.53 50.80 -38.71
N LYS A 355 28.62 50.84 -37.73
CA LYS A 355 28.91 50.74 -36.30
C LYS A 355 28.56 49.35 -35.79
N ALA A 356 29.56 48.59 -35.37
CA ALA A 356 29.37 47.24 -34.85
C ALA A 356 29.63 47.19 -33.34
N HIS A 357 28.68 46.62 -32.62
CA HIS A 357 28.76 46.34 -31.19
C HIS A 357 28.62 44.85 -30.95
N GLN A 358 29.37 44.33 -29.98
CA GLN A 358 29.34 42.92 -29.61
C GLN A 358 29.01 42.75 -28.14
N ASN A 359 28.27 41.69 -27.83
CA ASN A 359 28.03 41.20 -26.47
C ASN A 359 27.46 42.25 -25.50
N LEU A 360 26.42 42.97 -25.93
CA LEU A 360 25.77 43.99 -25.13
C LEU A 360 24.76 43.41 -24.13
N ASN A 361 24.85 43.84 -22.87
CA ASN A 361 23.78 43.63 -21.88
C ASN A 361 22.55 44.49 -22.23
N LEU A 362 21.40 44.24 -21.61
CA LEU A 362 20.14 44.87 -22.04
C LEU A 362 20.19 46.40 -21.92
N SER A 363 20.73 46.90 -20.80
CA SER A 363 20.83 48.34 -20.56
C SER A 363 21.68 49.04 -21.62
N THR A 364 22.86 48.48 -21.94
CA THR A 364 23.76 49.01 -22.95
C THR A 364 23.18 48.87 -24.35
N MET A 365 22.53 47.75 -24.67
CA MET A 365 21.88 47.52 -25.96
C MET A 365 20.79 48.57 -26.23
N LEU A 366 19.92 48.83 -25.26
CA LEU A 366 18.88 49.86 -25.38
C LEU A 366 19.47 51.26 -25.47
N ASN A 367 20.55 51.56 -24.74
CA ASN A 367 21.22 52.84 -24.84
C ASN A 367 21.84 53.05 -26.22
N VAL A 368 22.57 52.08 -26.76
CA VAL A 368 23.12 52.14 -28.13
C VAL A 368 22.01 52.37 -29.17
N LEU A 369 20.89 51.67 -29.05
CA LEU A 369 19.75 51.86 -29.96
C LEU A 369 19.10 53.24 -29.84
N ARG A 370 18.95 53.76 -28.61
CA ARG A 370 18.41 55.11 -28.36
C ARG A 370 19.37 56.19 -28.85
N ASP A 371 20.66 56.03 -28.61
CA ASP A 371 21.69 56.97 -29.03
C ASP A 371 21.73 57.06 -30.56
N GLU A 372 21.65 55.92 -31.25
CA GLU A 372 21.55 55.92 -32.71
C GLU A 372 20.23 56.52 -33.20
N ALA A 373 19.09 56.24 -32.55
CA ALA A 373 17.81 56.85 -32.90
C ALA A 373 17.79 58.38 -32.69
N ASN A 374 18.50 58.88 -31.68
CA ASN A 374 18.58 60.31 -31.35
C ASN A 374 19.64 61.07 -32.15
N ARG A 375 20.49 60.36 -32.91
CA ARG A 375 21.50 60.97 -33.77
C ARG A 375 20.87 61.80 -34.89
N ASP A 376 21.53 62.86 -35.34
CA ASP A 376 21.09 63.58 -36.54
C ASP A 376 21.37 62.72 -37.77
N HIS A 377 20.31 62.32 -38.47
CA HIS A 377 20.35 61.50 -39.69
C HIS A 377 20.11 62.31 -40.98
N LYS A 378 20.24 63.64 -40.98
CA LYS A 378 19.95 64.47 -42.16
C LYS A 378 20.82 64.11 -43.37
N GLU A 379 22.06 63.68 -43.13
CA GLU A 379 23.07 63.42 -44.15
C GLU A 379 23.12 61.95 -44.61
N GLU A 380 22.17 61.13 -44.16
CA GLU A 380 22.03 59.73 -44.53
C GLU A 380 20.74 59.53 -45.32
N ASP A 381 20.76 58.84 -46.45
CA ASP A 381 19.53 58.58 -47.20
C ASP A 381 18.71 57.39 -46.67
N PHE A 382 19.33 56.49 -45.90
CA PHE A 382 18.68 55.33 -45.29
C PHE A 382 19.40 54.87 -44.01
N PHE A 383 18.71 54.06 -43.21
CA PHE A 383 19.25 53.44 -41.99
C PHE A 383 19.11 51.92 -42.06
N ILE A 384 20.14 51.20 -41.60
CA ILE A 384 20.15 49.75 -41.43
C ILE A 384 20.40 49.40 -39.95
N CYS A 385 19.64 48.45 -39.42
CA CYS A 385 19.88 47.86 -38.11
C CYS A 385 19.89 46.33 -38.24
N CYS A 386 21.03 45.72 -37.93
CA CYS A 386 21.20 44.27 -37.89
C CYS A 386 21.35 43.82 -36.44
N ILE A 387 20.49 42.91 -35.99
CA ILE A 387 20.58 42.34 -34.63
C ILE A 387 20.70 40.83 -34.76
N MET A 388 21.85 40.28 -34.33
CA MET A 388 22.12 38.84 -34.31
C MET A 388 22.27 38.37 -32.86
N THR A 389 21.30 37.63 -32.36
CA THR A 389 21.28 37.18 -30.96
C THR A 389 20.36 35.96 -30.79
N HIS A 390 20.20 35.46 -29.57
CA HIS A 390 19.09 34.57 -29.25
C HIS A 390 17.77 35.34 -29.19
N GLY A 391 16.67 34.67 -29.47
CA GLY A 391 15.34 35.29 -29.48
C GLY A 391 14.27 34.39 -28.90
N THR A 392 13.06 34.96 -28.80
CA THR A 392 11.80 34.21 -28.77
C THR A 392 10.78 35.05 -29.55
N GLN A 393 9.53 34.62 -29.63
CA GLN A 393 8.51 35.31 -30.41
C GLN A 393 8.41 36.79 -30.03
N GLY A 394 8.76 37.67 -30.97
CA GLY A 394 8.72 39.13 -30.79
C GLY A 394 9.83 39.75 -29.95
N LYS A 395 10.81 38.96 -29.47
CA LYS A 395 11.84 39.42 -28.52
C LYS A 395 13.25 39.06 -28.96
N VAL A 396 14.20 39.94 -28.62
CA VAL A 396 15.63 39.71 -28.79
C VAL A 396 16.34 39.76 -27.44
N PHE A 397 17.28 38.84 -27.20
CA PHE A 397 18.00 38.73 -25.93
C PHE A 397 19.29 39.54 -25.93
N ALA A 398 19.60 40.09 -24.76
CA ALA A 398 20.90 40.66 -24.43
C ALA A 398 21.76 39.64 -23.64
N THR A 399 23.03 39.97 -23.41
CA THR A 399 24.01 39.04 -22.82
C THR A 399 23.80 38.75 -21.34
N ASP A 400 23.03 39.58 -20.64
CA ASP A 400 22.58 39.41 -19.25
C ASP A 400 21.30 38.55 -19.14
N GLY A 401 20.83 37.98 -20.25
CA GLY A 401 19.66 37.09 -20.30
C GLY A 401 18.32 37.80 -20.26
N PHE A 402 18.30 39.13 -20.10
CA PHE A 402 17.10 39.92 -20.30
C PHE A 402 16.82 40.15 -21.79
N SER A 403 15.57 40.48 -22.12
CA SER A 403 15.13 40.66 -23.51
C SER A 403 14.49 42.01 -23.75
N ALA A 404 14.63 42.53 -24.96
CA ALA A 404 13.88 43.68 -25.45
C ALA A 404 12.78 43.20 -26.42
N GLU A 405 11.61 43.84 -26.36
CA GLU A 405 10.58 43.67 -27.38
C GLU A 405 11.06 44.29 -28.69
N LEU A 406 10.90 43.55 -29.79
CA LEU A 406 11.29 44.04 -31.11
C LEU A 406 10.47 45.28 -31.51
N LEU A 407 9.21 45.34 -31.09
CA LEU A 407 8.35 46.51 -31.32
C LEU A 407 8.89 47.77 -30.64
N ASP A 408 9.40 47.66 -29.42
CA ASP A 408 9.99 48.78 -28.69
C ASP A 408 11.23 49.30 -29.42
N ILE A 409 12.05 48.39 -29.95
CA ILE A 409 13.23 48.75 -30.77
C ILE A 409 12.80 49.51 -32.03
N LEU A 410 11.83 48.98 -32.78
CA LEU A 410 11.31 49.63 -33.99
C LEU A 410 10.70 51.01 -33.68
N SER A 411 10.08 51.16 -32.50
CA SER A 411 9.44 52.41 -32.05
C SER A 411 10.37 53.59 -31.92
N LEU A 412 11.64 53.35 -31.62
CA LEU A 412 12.65 54.39 -31.48
C LEU A 412 12.90 55.13 -32.81
N PHE A 413 12.69 54.45 -33.94
CA PHE A 413 13.01 54.98 -35.27
C PHE A 413 11.76 55.48 -36.04
N LYS A 414 10.62 55.60 -35.36
CA LYS A 414 9.39 56.16 -35.92
C LYS A 414 9.54 57.62 -36.29
N GLY A 415 8.70 58.13 -37.20
CA GLY A 415 8.83 59.50 -37.71
C GLY A 415 8.75 60.61 -36.64
N LYS A 416 8.02 60.38 -35.53
CA LYS A 416 7.97 61.35 -34.41
C LYS A 416 9.20 61.25 -33.49
N GLN A 417 9.72 60.04 -33.31
CA GLN A 417 10.84 59.73 -32.40
C GLN A 417 12.20 59.98 -33.06
N CYS A 418 12.31 59.78 -34.37
CA CYS A 418 13.50 60.06 -35.18
C CYS A 418 13.12 60.91 -36.42
N PRO A 419 12.85 62.22 -36.27
CA PRO A 419 12.36 63.07 -37.35
C PRO A 419 13.31 63.16 -38.55
N THR A 420 14.62 63.00 -38.34
CA THR A 420 15.64 63.09 -39.39
C THR A 420 15.67 61.86 -40.32
N LEU A 421 15.00 60.75 -39.95
CA LEU A 421 14.75 59.57 -40.79
C LEU A 421 13.34 59.53 -41.40
N MET A 422 12.56 60.60 -41.26
CA MET A 422 11.23 60.69 -41.88
C MET A 422 11.34 60.70 -43.41
N GLY A 423 10.56 59.85 -44.09
CA GLY A 423 10.62 59.70 -45.55
C GLY A 423 11.77 58.85 -46.09
N LYS A 424 12.68 58.39 -45.21
CA LYS A 424 13.86 57.61 -45.56
C LYS A 424 13.67 56.12 -45.22
N PRO A 425 14.18 55.17 -46.01
CA PRO A 425 14.09 53.75 -45.69
C PRO A 425 14.78 53.38 -44.37
N LYS A 426 14.09 52.60 -43.54
CA LYS A 426 14.60 52.06 -42.26
C LYS A 426 14.56 50.54 -42.30
N LEU A 427 15.71 49.91 -42.45
CA LEU A 427 15.84 48.49 -42.75
C LEU A 427 16.31 47.73 -41.50
N PHE A 428 15.54 46.75 -41.05
CA PHE A 428 15.85 45.93 -39.89
C PHE A 428 16.04 44.47 -40.31
N PHE A 429 17.22 43.91 -40.05
CA PHE A 429 17.55 42.51 -40.31
C PHE A 429 17.83 41.80 -38.98
N ILE A 430 16.91 40.94 -38.55
CA ILE A 430 16.94 40.32 -37.23
C ILE A 430 17.21 38.83 -37.37
N SER A 431 18.38 38.41 -36.93
CA SER A 431 18.78 37.01 -36.83
C SER A 431 18.63 36.52 -35.39
N ALA A 432 17.42 36.10 -35.04
CA ALA A 432 17.06 35.54 -33.74
C ALA A 432 15.87 34.57 -33.87
N CYS A 433 15.80 33.55 -33.02
CA CYS A 433 14.63 32.65 -32.97
C CYS A 433 13.35 33.46 -32.69
N GLN A 434 12.24 33.07 -33.31
CA GLN A 434 10.92 33.70 -33.11
C GLN A 434 9.93 32.74 -32.45
N GLY A 435 10.42 31.65 -31.85
CA GLY A 435 9.66 30.61 -31.16
C GLY A 435 10.44 29.29 -31.18
N ASP A 436 9.79 28.22 -30.73
CA ASP A 436 10.43 26.92 -30.51
C ASP A 436 10.02 25.86 -31.53
N LYS A 437 9.18 26.22 -32.53
CA LYS A 437 8.77 25.27 -33.58
C LYS A 437 9.86 25.10 -34.62
N ASP A 438 9.96 23.89 -35.17
CA ASP A 438 10.92 23.53 -36.21
C ASP A 438 10.26 23.62 -37.61
N GLN A 439 10.78 24.49 -38.48
CA GLN A 439 10.28 24.64 -39.87
C GLN A 439 10.70 23.50 -40.79
N THR A 440 11.75 22.76 -40.43
CA THR A 440 12.32 21.68 -41.22
C THR A 440 11.62 20.33 -40.98
N SER A 441 10.81 20.23 -39.93
CA SER A 441 10.02 19.03 -39.64
C SER A 441 8.79 18.93 -40.56
N GLU A 442 8.70 17.85 -41.36
CA GLU A 442 7.60 17.58 -42.31
C GLU A 442 6.22 17.34 -41.63
N LYS A 443 6.14 17.43 -40.30
CA LYS A 443 4.88 17.36 -39.56
C LYS A 443 4.25 18.75 -39.48
N GLY A 444 3.58 19.13 -40.56
CA GLY A 444 2.75 20.33 -40.64
C GLY A 444 1.68 20.34 -39.55
N GLY A 445 1.99 20.98 -38.42
CA GLY A 445 1.00 21.32 -37.40
C GLY A 445 0.03 22.35 -37.97
N ALA A 446 -1.23 21.95 -38.06
CA ALA A 446 -2.33 22.68 -38.67
C ALA A 446 -2.44 24.15 -38.21
N HIS A 447 -2.87 24.97 -39.17
CA HIS A 447 -3.24 26.37 -39.03
C HIS A 447 -4.23 26.57 -37.88
N THR A 448 -3.90 27.49 -36.99
CA THR A 448 -4.90 28.22 -36.19
C THR A 448 -5.16 29.53 -36.92
N ASP A 449 -6.42 29.98 -36.96
CA ASP A 449 -6.82 31.29 -37.48
C ASP A 449 -6.20 32.39 -36.61
N ALA A 450 -4.92 32.67 -36.85
CA ALA A 450 -4.15 33.60 -36.04
C ALA A 450 -4.52 35.03 -36.40
N SER A 451 -4.95 35.79 -35.38
CA SER A 451 -4.95 37.25 -35.39
C SER A 451 -3.63 37.77 -35.99
N PRO A 452 -3.63 38.86 -36.79
CA PRO A 452 -2.41 39.39 -37.38
C PRO A 452 -1.34 39.57 -36.30
N SER A 453 -0.14 39.05 -36.55
CA SER A 453 1.00 39.20 -35.64
C SER A 453 1.08 40.65 -35.16
N PRO A 454 1.24 40.94 -33.85
CA PRO A 454 1.36 42.31 -33.34
C PRO A 454 2.39 43.15 -34.10
N ILE A 455 3.45 42.51 -34.63
CA ILE A 455 4.46 43.13 -35.50
C ILE A 455 3.87 43.62 -36.82
N LEU A 456 3.00 42.84 -37.46
CA LEU A 456 2.32 43.21 -38.71
C LEU A 456 1.32 44.35 -38.50
N ALA A 457 0.55 44.29 -37.41
CA ALA A 457 -0.39 45.35 -37.03
C ALA A 457 0.33 46.66 -36.67
N TYR A 458 1.54 46.56 -36.13
CA TYR A 458 2.36 47.72 -35.81
C TYR A 458 2.99 48.35 -37.06
N LEU A 459 3.64 47.54 -37.91
CA LEU A 459 4.29 48.03 -39.12
C LEU A 459 3.31 48.70 -40.08
N SER A 460 2.05 48.23 -40.15
CA SER A 460 1.02 48.82 -41.02
C SER A 460 0.64 50.28 -40.69
N THR A 461 1.04 50.78 -39.52
CA THR A 461 0.81 52.18 -39.11
C THR A 461 1.96 53.14 -39.46
N GLU A 462 3.11 52.61 -39.89
CA GLU A 462 4.33 53.39 -40.09
C GLU A 462 4.86 53.26 -41.52
N ALA A 463 5.32 54.36 -42.10
CA ALA A 463 5.86 54.38 -43.46
C ALA A 463 7.38 54.17 -43.49
N ASP A 464 7.85 53.63 -44.61
CA ASP A 464 9.28 53.49 -44.94
C ASP A 464 10.07 52.55 -44.01
N PHE A 465 9.43 51.51 -43.46
CA PHE A 465 10.10 50.43 -42.74
C PHE A 465 10.24 49.18 -43.61
N PHE A 466 11.34 48.47 -43.41
CA PHE A 466 11.54 47.12 -43.92
C PHE A 466 12.02 46.24 -42.76
N LEU A 467 11.37 45.11 -42.51
CA LEU A 467 11.75 44.15 -41.48
C LEU A 467 11.94 42.77 -42.11
N ALA A 468 13.12 42.21 -41.95
CA ALA A 468 13.41 40.83 -42.26
C ALA A 468 13.82 40.07 -40.99
N LEU A 469 13.13 38.98 -40.70
CA LEU A 469 13.45 38.03 -39.63
C LEU A 469 14.05 36.77 -40.26
N ALA A 470 15.08 36.21 -39.64
CA ALA A 470 15.76 35.01 -40.14
C ALA A 470 14.86 33.78 -40.26
N THR A 471 13.72 33.77 -39.55
CA THR A 471 12.72 32.70 -39.53
C THR A 471 11.34 33.32 -39.37
N VAL A 472 10.28 32.59 -39.71
CA VAL A 472 8.91 33.10 -39.54
C VAL A 472 8.49 33.11 -38.06
N PRO A 473 7.57 34.00 -37.65
CA PRO A 473 7.07 34.01 -36.28
C PRO A 473 6.61 32.62 -35.80
N GLY A 474 7.03 32.23 -34.60
CA GLY A 474 6.74 30.93 -33.99
C GLY A 474 7.85 29.86 -34.16
N TYR A 475 8.88 30.11 -34.98
CA TYR A 475 9.88 29.10 -35.32
C TYR A 475 11.32 29.46 -34.93
N VAL A 476 12.19 28.46 -34.90
CA VAL A 476 13.63 28.60 -34.59
C VAL A 476 14.42 29.16 -35.77
N ALA A 477 15.54 29.83 -35.48
CA ALA A 477 16.50 30.31 -36.46
C ALA A 477 17.81 29.51 -36.36
N TYR A 478 18.28 28.95 -37.47
CA TYR A 478 19.42 28.04 -37.51
C TYR A 478 20.76 28.73 -37.82
N ARG A 479 21.85 28.07 -37.42
CA ARG A 479 23.24 28.47 -37.66
C ARG A 479 24.11 27.25 -37.91
N GLY A 480 25.21 27.45 -38.64
CA GLY A 480 26.27 26.47 -38.83
C GLY A 480 27.60 26.99 -38.28
N GLU A 481 28.69 26.29 -38.60
CA GLU A 481 30.05 26.68 -38.18
C GLU A 481 30.50 28.03 -38.75
N ASP A 482 29.94 28.42 -39.89
CA ASP A 482 30.23 29.68 -40.60
C ASP A 482 29.26 30.82 -40.25
N GLY A 483 28.49 30.68 -39.16
CA GLY A 483 27.56 31.71 -38.70
C GLY A 483 26.09 31.40 -39.00
N ALA A 484 25.24 32.42 -38.85
CA ALA A 484 23.81 32.26 -39.05
C ALA A 484 23.49 32.09 -40.54
N HIS A 485 22.73 31.03 -40.90
CA HIS A 485 22.40 30.73 -42.30
C HIS A 485 21.76 31.93 -43.02
N PHE A 486 20.84 32.63 -42.35
CA PHE A 486 20.20 33.83 -42.87
C PHE A 486 21.19 34.96 -43.17
N VAL A 487 22.15 35.19 -42.26
CA VAL A 487 23.16 36.25 -42.42
C VAL A 487 24.08 35.93 -43.59
N ASN A 488 24.51 34.68 -43.70
CA ASN A 488 25.40 34.23 -44.78
C ASN A 488 24.72 34.40 -46.14
N VAL A 489 23.48 33.90 -46.28
CA VAL A 489 22.72 34.03 -47.55
C VAL A 489 22.40 35.50 -47.86
N LEU A 490 22.03 36.30 -46.86
CA LEU A 490 21.79 37.73 -47.05
C LEU A 490 23.06 38.44 -47.55
N ALA A 491 24.21 38.16 -46.94
CA ALA A 491 25.49 38.75 -47.33
C ALA A 491 25.90 38.34 -48.76
N GLU A 492 25.72 37.07 -49.13
CA GLU A 492 25.95 36.57 -50.50
C GLU A 492 25.07 37.32 -51.52
N VAL A 493 23.77 37.41 -51.25
CA VAL A 493 22.81 38.06 -52.17
C VAL A 493 23.08 39.56 -52.30
N LEU A 494 23.44 40.25 -51.21
CA LEU A 494 23.82 41.66 -51.27
C LEU A 494 25.08 41.87 -52.12
N LYS A 495 26.09 41.01 -51.97
CA LYS A 495 27.33 41.07 -52.76
C LYS A 495 27.08 40.81 -54.25
N GLU A 496 26.19 39.87 -54.58
CA GLU A 496 25.93 39.45 -55.96
C GLU A 496 24.92 40.36 -56.69
N TYR A 497 23.84 40.74 -56.02
CA TYR A 497 22.68 41.41 -56.65
C TYR A 497 22.47 42.87 -56.20
N GLY A 498 23.19 43.35 -55.19
CA GLY A 498 23.01 44.69 -54.63
C GLY A 498 23.18 45.85 -55.62
N LYS A 499 23.89 45.61 -56.73
CA LYS A 499 24.11 46.59 -57.80
C LYS A 499 23.00 46.67 -58.84
N SER A 500 22.16 45.63 -58.94
CA SER A 500 21.28 45.45 -60.11
C SER A 500 19.82 45.20 -59.75
N GLN A 501 19.51 44.87 -58.49
CA GLN A 501 18.16 44.55 -58.05
C GLN A 501 17.70 45.45 -56.91
N ASP A 502 16.38 45.66 -56.83
CA ASP A 502 15.78 46.31 -55.67
C ASP A 502 15.76 45.38 -54.45
N LEU A 503 15.65 45.96 -53.25
CA LEU A 503 15.67 45.23 -51.99
C LEU A 503 14.66 44.07 -51.92
N MET A 504 13.43 44.25 -52.42
CA MET A 504 12.42 43.18 -52.36
C MET A 504 12.76 42.02 -53.30
N SER A 505 13.27 42.33 -54.49
CA SER A 505 13.77 41.32 -55.43
C SER A 505 14.94 40.52 -54.83
N MET A 506 15.87 41.20 -54.14
CA MET A 506 16.94 40.54 -53.40
C MET A 506 16.41 39.64 -52.29
N MET A 507 15.44 40.08 -51.49
CA MET A 507 14.88 39.28 -50.40
C MET A 507 14.07 38.07 -50.88
N THR A 508 13.50 38.16 -52.09
CA THR A 508 12.93 36.99 -52.78
C THR A 508 14.01 35.97 -53.11
N THR A 509 15.18 36.42 -53.58
CA THR A 509 16.34 35.55 -53.81
C THR A 509 16.87 34.96 -52.50
N VAL A 510 16.98 35.73 -51.42
CA VAL A 510 17.34 35.21 -50.08
C VAL A 510 16.39 34.09 -49.67
N SER A 511 15.07 34.30 -49.82
CA SER A 511 14.07 33.29 -49.49
C SER A 511 14.21 32.02 -50.33
N ARG A 512 14.50 32.16 -51.63
CA ARG A 512 14.75 31.03 -52.54
C ARG A 512 15.98 30.23 -52.11
N GLU A 513 17.11 30.90 -51.85
CA GLU A 513 18.35 30.22 -51.47
C GLU A 513 18.26 29.58 -50.07
N MET A 514 17.58 30.23 -49.12
CA MET A 514 17.31 29.67 -47.79
C MET A 514 16.48 28.38 -47.87
N ASN A 515 15.37 28.38 -48.63
CA ASN A 515 14.58 27.17 -48.83
C ASN A 515 15.37 26.09 -49.57
N LYS A 516 16.15 26.46 -50.59
CA LYS A 516 16.92 25.51 -51.38
C LYS A 516 17.99 24.81 -50.54
N LYS A 517 18.81 25.58 -49.80
CA LYS A 517 19.95 25.10 -49.00
C LYS A 517 19.51 24.49 -47.66
N PHE A 518 18.54 25.10 -46.97
CA PHE A 518 18.24 24.78 -45.57
C PHE A 518 16.78 24.37 -45.29
N LYS A 519 15.89 24.38 -46.30
CA LYS A 519 14.49 23.94 -46.19
C LYS A 519 13.63 24.77 -45.23
N TYR A 520 13.97 26.03 -45.01
CA TYR A 520 13.13 26.96 -44.25
C TYR A 520 13.17 28.37 -44.84
N SER A 521 12.20 29.20 -44.46
CA SER A 521 11.99 30.53 -45.06
C SER A 521 12.22 31.65 -44.05
N PRO A 522 12.94 32.72 -44.41
CA PRO A 522 12.89 33.95 -43.64
C PRO A 522 11.52 34.61 -43.77
N PHE A 523 11.19 35.50 -42.84
CA PHE A 523 9.99 36.34 -42.91
C PHE A 523 10.37 37.77 -43.28
N CYS A 524 9.67 38.35 -44.24
CA CYS A 524 9.88 39.74 -44.66
C CYS A 524 8.55 40.51 -44.62
N CYS A 525 8.59 41.72 -44.08
CA CYS A 525 7.49 42.67 -44.10
C CYS A 525 8.02 44.05 -44.49
N THR A 526 7.25 44.80 -45.27
CA THR A 526 7.67 46.10 -45.80
C THR A 526 6.52 47.09 -45.80
N THR A 527 6.83 48.33 -45.46
CA THR A 527 6.01 49.53 -45.69
C THR A 527 6.78 50.59 -46.48
N LEU A 528 7.82 50.17 -47.20
CA LEU A 528 8.52 50.99 -48.18
C LEU A 528 7.54 51.48 -49.26
N ARG A 529 7.59 52.76 -49.58
CA ARG A 529 6.69 53.43 -50.54
C ARG A 529 7.29 53.54 -51.95
N HIS A 530 8.59 53.33 -52.07
CA HIS A 530 9.31 53.31 -53.34
C HIS A 530 10.24 52.10 -53.40
N LYS A 531 10.67 51.72 -54.60
CA LYS A 531 11.71 50.71 -54.74
C LYS A 531 13.04 51.27 -54.21
N LEU A 532 13.74 50.48 -53.42
CA LEU A 532 15.08 50.81 -52.92
C LEU A 532 16.11 49.99 -53.71
N PHE A 533 16.99 50.69 -54.42
CA PHE A 533 18.17 50.15 -55.07
C PHE A 533 19.39 50.69 -54.35
N PHE A 534 20.41 49.87 -54.13
CA PHE A 534 21.70 50.34 -53.59
C PHE A 534 22.68 50.64 -54.73
N ASP A 535 22.17 51.19 -55.83
CA ASP A 535 22.97 51.58 -56.98
C ASP A 535 23.46 53.03 -56.84
N ASP A 536 24.45 53.39 -57.66
CA ASP A 536 24.99 54.74 -57.80
C ASP A 536 24.27 55.53 -58.91
N TYR A 537 23.05 55.13 -59.29
CA TYR A 537 22.36 55.71 -60.43
C TYR A 537 22.00 57.18 -60.16
N PRO A 538 22.53 58.14 -60.94
CA PRO A 538 22.35 59.55 -60.67
C PRO A 538 20.88 59.95 -60.85
N TYR A 539 20.25 60.46 -59.80
CA TYR A 539 18.97 61.16 -59.92
C TYR A 539 19.21 62.49 -60.66
N PRO A 540 18.45 62.82 -61.72
CA PRO A 540 18.57 64.12 -62.36
C PRO A 540 18.10 65.21 -61.36
N VAL A 541 19.03 66.05 -60.91
CA VAL A 541 18.76 67.17 -60.01
C VAL A 541 18.31 68.38 -60.84
N THR A 542 17.02 68.57 -61.02
CA THR A 542 16.48 69.82 -61.59
C THR A 542 16.19 70.81 -60.45
N ARG A 543 17.11 71.76 -60.20
CA ARG A 543 16.85 72.93 -59.35
C ARG A 543 16.00 73.93 -60.14
N ILE A 544 14.72 74.08 -59.82
CA ILE A 544 13.90 75.18 -60.33
C ILE A 544 13.85 76.29 -59.26
N ARG A 545 14.52 77.42 -59.55
CA ARG A 545 14.30 78.69 -58.85
C ARG A 545 13.00 79.29 -59.39
N SER A 546 12.07 79.62 -58.50
CA SER A 546 10.83 80.33 -58.83
C SER A 546 11.08 81.84 -58.97
N PRO A 547 10.46 82.50 -59.98
CA PRO A 547 10.14 83.91 -59.90
C PRO A 547 8.61 84.13 -59.86
N CYS A 548 8.16 84.86 -58.85
CA CYS A 548 6.87 85.56 -58.84
C CYS A 548 6.91 86.75 -59.79
N SER A 549 5.85 86.97 -60.58
CA SER A 549 5.09 88.23 -60.62
C SER A 549 3.95 88.18 -61.64
N SER A 550 2.73 88.35 -61.12
CA SER A 550 1.57 89.08 -61.67
C SER A 550 1.61 89.60 -63.11
N THR A 551 0.57 89.31 -63.91
CA THR A 551 -0.58 90.21 -64.16
C THR A 551 -1.54 89.60 -65.18
N LEU A 552 -2.84 89.60 -64.84
CA LEU A 552 -3.97 89.24 -65.71
C LEU A 552 -4.33 90.39 -66.66
N PRO A 553 -4.94 90.10 -67.82
CA PRO A 553 -5.99 90.97 -68.34
C PRO A 553 -7.20 90.13 -68.87
N PRO A 554 -8.28 90.73 -69.42
CA PRO A 554 -9.54 90.84 -68.70
C PRO A 554 -10.71 90.08 -69.36
N THR A 555 -11.79 90.02 -68.61
CA THR A 555 -13.13 89.51 -68.90
C THR A 555 -13.75 90.08 -70.19
N ILE A 556 -14.37 89.21 -70.99
CA ILE A 556 -15.38 89.58 -72.00
C ILE A 556 -16.66 88.80 -71.70
N GLU A 557 -17.74 89.54 -71.52
CA GLU A 557 -19.09 89.07 -71.27
C GLU A 557 -19.80 88.59 -72.54
N THR A 558 -20.86 87.80 -72.29
CA THR A 558 -22.18 87.68 -72.98
C THR A 558 -22.51 86.23 -73.34
N PRO A 559 -23.80 85.86 -73.52
CA PRO A 559 -24.98 86.27 -72.76
C PRO A 559 -25.86 85.06 -72.32
N ASN A 560 -26.81 85.37 -71.45
CA ASN A 560 -27.96 84.54 -71.06
C ASN A 560 -28.63 83.84 -72.25
N ASP A 561 -28.89 82.54 -72.10
CA ASP A 561 -30.12 81.92 -72.59
C ASP A 561 -30.72 81.04 -71.49
N GLY A 562 -31.98 81.32 -71.18
CA GLY A 562 -32.70 80.77 -70.04
C GLY A 562 -33.37 79.44 -70.33
N CYS A 563 -33.59 78.66 -69.27
CA CYS A 563 -34.74 77.76 -69.20
C CYS A 563 -35.12 77.43 -67.75
N ARG A 564 -36.27 78.00 -67.37
CA ARG A 564 -37.40 77.44 -66.59
C ARG A 564 -37.15 76.71 -65.26
N GLN A 565 -37.93 77.19 -64.29
CA GLN A 565 -38.14 76.73 -62.93
C GLN A 565 -38.90 75.39 -62.81
N GLN A 566 -38.48 74.62 -61.78
CA GLN A 566 -39.27 73.86 -60.77
C GLN A 566 -40.04 72.58 -61.18
N PRO A 567 -40.46 71.69 -60.23
CA PRO A 567 -40.17 71.59 -58.77
C PRO A 567 -39.81 70.17 -58.26
N TYR A 568 -39.48 70.14 -56.95
CA TYR A 568 -39.67 69.10 -55.94
C TYR A 568 -40.43 67.80 -56.33
N TRP A 569 -39.83 66.66 -55.97
CA TRP A 569 -40.54 65.44 -55.57
C TRP A 569 -39.97 64.91 -54.25
N THR A 570 -40.89 64.53 -53.38
CA THR A 570 -40.75 63.90 -52.06
C THR A 570 -40.42 62.40 -52.15
N SER A 571 -39.65 61.91 -51.17
CA SER A 571 -39.63 60.57 -50.53
C SER A 571 -39.72 59.29 -51.39
N VAL A 572 -38.68 58.43 -51.31
CA VAL A 572 -38.69 57.14 -50.58
C VAL A 572 -37.30 56.92 -50.00
#